data_AF-A0A090WEV7-F1
#
_entry.id   AF-A0A090WEV7-F1
#
_cell.length_a   1.000
_cell.length_b   1.000
_cell.length_c   1.000
_cell.angle_alpha   90.00
_cell.angle_beta   90.00
_cell.angle_gamma   90.00
#
_symmetry.space_group_name_H-M   'P 1'
#
loop_
_entity.id
_entity.type
_entity.pdbx_description
1 polymer ?
#
loop_
_entity_poly.entity_id
_entity_poly.type
_entity_poly.pdbx_seq_one_letter_code
_entity_poly.pdbx_strand_id
1 'polypeptide(L)' 'MYFIVPRTDSNKASVGVVTATGEKGMKAAYANHYLVNGTTFPDVVLFEDAVLEDGVSKVKCAGFFGNDWSVKHGDFEWK' A
#
# COMPACT_ATOMS: atom_id res chain seq x y z
N MET A 1 4.99 2.03 3.67
CA MET A 1 3.79 1.18 3.48
C MET A 1 2.63 2.07 3.11
N TYR A 2 1.80 1.64 2.18
CA TYR A 2 0.49 2.23 2.00
C TYR A 2 -0.56 1.13 1.84
N PHE A 3 -1.78 1.43 2.27
CA PHE A 3 -2.91 0.52 2.10
C PHE A 3 -4.23 1.28 2.07
N ILE A 4 -5.30 0.57 1.69
CA ILE A 4 -6.66 1.10 1.64
C ILE A 4 -7.62 0.21 2.41
N VAL A 5 -8.58 0.82 3.11
CA VAL A 5 -9.69 0.11 3.77
C VAL A 5 -11.01 0.83 3.52
N PRO A 6 -12.14 0.13 3.46
CA PRO A 6 -13.45 0.76 3.31
C PRO A 6 -13.77 1.60 4.56
N ARG A 7 -14.52 2.68 4.36
CA ARG A 7 -15.09 3.41 5.50
C ARG A 7 -16.25 2.63 6.08
N THR A 8 -16.32 2.55 7.41
CA THR A 8 -17.41 1.87 8.11
C THR A 8 -18.75 2.61 8.00
N ASP A 9 -18.72 3.90 7.67
CA ASP A 9 -19.89 4.78 7.56
C ASP A 9 -20.31 5.10 6.11
N SER A 10 -19.66 4.49 5.10
CA SER A 10 -19.95 4.77 3.69
C SER A 10 -19.79 3.54 2.80
N ASN A 11 -20.74 3.35 1.89
CA ASN A 11 -20.69 2.29 0.88
C ASN A 11 -19.97 2.69 -0.43
N LYS A 12 -19.46 3.92 -0.51
CA LYS A 12 -18.83 4.47 -1.72
C LYS A 12 -17.47 5.12 -1.48
N ALA A 13 -16.97 5.09 -0.24
CA ALA A 13 -15.74 5.76 0.14
C ALA A 13 -14.84 4.85 0.97
N SER A 14 -13.54 5.11 0.86
CA SER A 14 -12.47 4.37 1.53
C SER A 14 -11.49 5.33 2.19
N VAL A 15 -10.65 4.80 3.08
CA VAL A 15 -9.52 5.52 3.68
C VAL A 15 -8.23 4.94 3.12
N GLY A 16 -7.46 5.79 2.44
CA GLY A 16 -6.07 5.48 2.09
C GLY A 16 -5.14 5.87 3.23
N VAL A 17 -4.22 4.98 3.59
CA VAL A 17 -3.23 5.19 4.63
C VAL A 17 -1.85 5.19 3.98
N VAL A 18 -1.08 6.25 4.24
CA VAL A 18 0.33 6.35 3.86
C VAL A 18 1.14 6.47 5.14
N THR A 19 2.05 5.53 5.36
CA THR A 19 2.84 5.45 6.59
C THR A 19 4.23 4.89 6.35
N ALA A 20 5.17 5.25 7.21
CA ALA A 20 6.52 4.71 7.18
C ALA A 20 7.23 4.88 8.52
N THR A 21 8.34 4.15 8.67
CA THR A 21 9.23 4.29 9.82
C THR A 21 10.33 5.31 9.51
N GLY A 22 10.43 6.35 10.35
CA GLY A 22 11.50 7.35 10.25
C GLY A 22 11.45 8.24 9.00
N GLU A 23 12.38 9.19 8.94
CA GLU A 23 12.42 10.20 7.86
C GLU A 23 12.68 9.58 6.49
N LYS A 24 13.62 8.62 6.38
CA LYS A 24 13.95 7.95 5.11
C LYS A 24 12.74 7.21 4.54
N GLY A 25 12.03 6.45 5.37
CA GLY A 25 10.82 5.75 4.96
C GLY A 25 9.71 6.71 4.50
N MET A 26 9.54 7.84 5.20
CA MET A 26 8.55 8.85 4.80
C MET A 26 8.90 9.49 3.46
N LYS A 27 10.18 9.78 3.20
CA LYS A 27 10.65 10.28 1.89
C LYS A 27 10.40 9.26 0.77
N ALA A 28 10.64 7.98 1.04
CA ALA A 28 10.37 6.90 0.09
C ALA A 28 8.87 6.77 -0.24
N ALA A 29 7.99 6.93 0.76
CA ALA A 29 6.54 6.92 0.55
C ALA A 29 6.05 8.18 -0.18
N TYR A 30 6.63 9.35 0.09
CA TYR A 30 6.18 10.63 -0.45
C TYR A 30 6.11 10.70 -1.98
N ALA A 31 7.06 10.06 -2.67
CA ALA A 31 7.21 10.16 -4.13
C ALA A 31 6.18 9.35 -4.95
N ASN A 32 5.16 8.75 -4.33
CA ASN A 32 4.18 7.93 -5.04
C ASN A 32 2.99 8.76 -5.58
N HIS A 33 2.48 8.32 -6.74
CA HIS A 33 1.33 8.91 -7.41
C HIS A 33 0.00 8.31 -6.92
N TYR A 34 -0.40 8.61 -5.69
CA TYR A 34 -1.56 7.99 -5.04
C TYR A 34 -2.92 8.30 -5.68
N LEU A 35 -3.08 9.49 -6.27
CA LEU A 35 -4.36 9.99 -6.78
C LEU A 35 -4.31 10.35 -8.28
N VAL A 36 -3.29 9.85 -8.99
CA VAL A 36 -3.11 10.11 -10.42
C VAL A 36 -3.80 9.03 -11.25
N ASN A 37 -4.64 9.45 -12.20
CA ASN A 37 -5.32 8.55 -13.13
C ASN A 37 -4.34 7.61 -13.84
N GLY A 38 -4.75 6.35 -14.02
CA GLY A 38 -3.95 5.33 -14.70
C GLY A 38 -2.92 4.62 -13.82
N THR A 39 -2.81 4.99 -12.53
CA THR A 39 -2.01 4.22 -11.57
C THR A 39 -2.90 3.22 -10.85
N THR A 40 -2.47 1.95 -10.77
CA THR A 40 -3.16 0.91 -10.02
C THR A 40 -2.21 0.35 -8.98
N PHE A 41 -2.72 0.19 -7.77
CA PHE A 41 -1.99 -0.38 -6.64
C PHE A 41 -2.80 -1.55 -6.08
N PRO A 42 -2.14 -2.61 -5.58
CA PRO A 42 -2.77 -3.56 -4.66
C PRO A 42 -3.33 -2.85 -3.43
N ASP A 43 -4.22 -3.52 -2.68
CA ASP A 43 -4.81 -2.93 -1.47
C ASP A 43 -3.77 -2.62 -0.39
N VAL A 44 -2.66 -3.37 -0.37
CA VAL A 44 -1.54 -3.21 0.57
C VAL A 44 -0.22 -3.32 -0.16
N VAL A 45 0.71 -2.40 0.11
CA VAL A 45 2.10 -2.52 -0.33
C VAL A 45 3.06 -2.09 0.78
N LEU A 46 4.02 -2.98 1.09
CA LEU A 46 5.14 -2.76 2.00
C LEU A 46 6.47 -2.80 1.22
N PHE A 47 7.32 -1.80 1.45
CA PHE A 47 8.59 -1.64 0.76
C PHE A 47 9.63 -0.98 1.67
N GLU A 48 10.91 -1.20 1.35
CA GLU A 48 12.06 -0.54 1.98
C GLU A 48 12.29 0.88 1.42
N ASP A 49 13.08 1.69 2.12
CA ASP A 49 13.37 3.08 1.75
C ASP A 49 14.08 3.22 0.39
N ALA A 50 14.81 2.20 -0.05
CA ALA A 50 15.49 2.15 -1.34
C ALA A 50 14.57 1.82 -2.55
N VAL A 51 13.24 1.74 -2.38
CA VAL A 51 12.31 1.36 -3.47
C VAL A 51 12.36 2.28 -4.70
N LEU A 52 12.72 3.55 -4.49
CA LEU A 52 12.84 4.52 -5.60
C LEU A 52 14.09 4.30 -6.44
N GLU A 53 15.14 3.71 -5.86
CA GLU A 53 16.42 3.43 -6.52
C GLU A 53 16.43 2.02 -7.13
N ASP A 54 16.01 1.03 -6.34
CA ASP A 54 16.16 -0.39 -6.64
C ASP A 54 14.84 -1.07 -7.08
N GLY A 55 13.75 -0.29 -7.14
CA GLY A 55 12.46 -0.72 -7.67
C GLY A 55 11.84 -1.90 -6.93
N VAL A 56 11.24 -2.82 -7.71
CA VAL A 56 10.44 -3.96 -7.23
C VAL A 56 11.23 -4.92 -6.33
N SER A 57 12.56 -4.91 -6.39
CA SER A 57 13.41 -5.73 -5.50
C SER A 57 13.29 -5.33 -4.03
N LYS A 58 12.84 -4.10 -3.75
CA LYS A 58 12.63 -3.56 -2.40
C LYS A 58 11.20 -3.66 -1.90
N VAL A 59 10.29 -4.21 -2.69
CA VAL A 59 8.94 -4.54 -2.25
C VAL A 59 9.00 -5.84 -1.44
N LYS A 60 8.55 -5.79 -0.19
CA LYS A 60 8.54 -6.91 0.77
C LYS A 60 7.22 -7.65 0.79
N CYS A 61 6.13 -6.91 0.58
CA CYS A 61 4.80 -7.48 0.52
C CYS A 61 3.92 -6.63 -0.39
N ALA A 62 3.11 -7.30 -1.19
CA ALA A 62 2.03 -6.69 -1.94
C ALA A 62 0.84 -7.65 -1.97
N GLY A 63 -0.38 -7.12 -1.90
CA GLY A 63 -1.54 -7.98 -1.89
C GLY A 63 -2.88 -7.26 -1.81
N PHE A 64 -3.92 -8.08 -1.82
CA PHE A 64 -5.31 -7.70 -1.70
C PHE A 64 -5.90 -8.29 -0.43
N PHE A 65 -6.78 -7.54 0.24
CA PHE A 65 -7.54 -8.13 1.34
C PHE A 65 -8.55 -9.16 0.79
N GLY A 66 -9.09 -10.00 1.67
CA GLY A 66 -10.25 -10.82 1.30
C GLY A 66 -11.44 -9.94 0.90
N ASN A 67 -12.46 -10.51 0.26
CA ASN A 67 -13.71 -9.79 -0.04
C ASN A 67 -14.44 -9.31 1.23
N ASP A 68 -14.06 -9.84 2.40
CA ASP A 68 -14.50 -9.41 3.72
C ASP A 68 -13.57 -8.35 4.35
N TRP A 69 -12.61 -7.81 3.59
CA TRP A 69 -11.56 -6.89 3.99
C TRP A 69 -10.63 -7.42 5.09
N SER A 70 -10.61 -8.75 5.30
CA SER A 70 -9.73 -9.37 6.29
C SER A 70 -8.35 -9.68 5.71
N VAL A 71 -7.34 -9.66 6.58
CA VAL A 71 -5.99 -10.16 6.24
C VAL A 71 -5.99 -11.68 6.08
N LYS A 72 -6.76 -12.39 6.92
CA LYS A 72 -6.76 -13.85 6.97
C LYS A 72 -7.22 -14.50 5.66
N HIS A 73 -8.19 -13.90 4.99
CA HIS A 73 -8.73 -14.39 3.72
C HIS A 73 -8.19 -13.62 2.51
N GLY A 74 -7.17 -12.79 2.70
CA GLY A 74 -6.55 -12.04 1.63
C GLY A 74 -5.49 -12.83 0.87
N ASP A 75 -5.05 -12.25 -0.24
CA ASP A 75 -4.03 -12.77 -1.12
C ASP A 75 -2.80 -11.85 -1.05
N PHE A 76 -1.75 -12.34 -0.40
CA PHE A 76 -0.54 -11.56 -0.11
C PHE A 76 0.70 -12.33 -0.54
N GLU A 77 1.51 -11.68 -1.36
CA GLU A 77 2.81 -12.20 -1.80
C GLU A 77 3.93 -11.55 -0.99
N TRP A 78 4.78 -12.38 -0.38
CA TRP A 78 5.89 -11.95 0.48
C TRP A 78 7.25 -12.27 -0.15
N LYS A 79 8.24 -11.40 0.07
CA LYS A 79 9.63 -11.57 -0.36
C LYS A 79 10.62 -11.39 0.78
#